data_AF-A0AAJ6LIT8-F1
#
_entry.id   AF-A0AAJ6LIT8-F1
#
_cell.length_a   1.000
_cell.length_b   1.000
_cell.length_c   1.000
_cell.angle_alpha   90.00
_cell.angle_beta   90.00
_cell.angle_gamma   90.00
#
_symmetry.space_group_name_H-M   'P 1'
#
loop_
_entity.id
_entity.type
_entity.pdbx_description
1 polymer ?
#
loop_
_entity_poly.entity_id
_entity_poly.type
_entity_poly.pdbx_seq_one_letter_code
_entity_poly.pdbx_strand_id
1 'polypeptide(L)'
;MNMKTEKIVMMDSDEAASIQTVTGWVDRHGRFWGKDEHQARWCGATHRKCKNKPDEHPIHSTHGYCEECHRESRQAKFATYERAVWAGEPLVIFDDDQYFFDAESLADYCYEHSLLPSELQLMICEPNYPPEFDLEQHCEEIMPDGYDYYCLPQAVRDAAEALNKALKESDPVSWSASNRVAIVSDDMLNDEQRAEIMAERAA
;
A
#
# COMPACT_ATOMS: atom_id res chain seq x y z
N MET A 1 -26.01 -46.28 31.80
CA MET A 1 -26.38 -46.21 30.37
C MET A 1 -27.63 -45.36 30.26
N ASN A 2 -27.53 -44.11 29.81
CA ASN A 2 -28.71 -43.27 29.57
C ASN A 2 -29.30 -43.66 28.21
N MET A 3 -30.40 -44.41 28.21
CA MET A 3 -31.24 -44.60 27.03
C MET A 3 -31.79 -43.22 26.63
N LYS A 4 -31.23 -42.63 25.58
CA LYS A 4 -31.89 -41.52 24.89
C LYS A 4 -33.11 -42.12 24.20
N THR A 5 -34.29 -41.85 24.74
CA THR A 5 -35.55 -42.22 24.09
C THR A 5 -35.61 -41.51 22.75
N GLU A 6 -35.56 -42.26 21.65
CA GLU A 6 -35.67 -41.70 20.30
C GLU A 6 -37.09 -41.16 20.11
N LYS A 7 -37.20 -39.87 19.84
CA LYS A 7 -38.48 -39.23 19.53
C LYS A 7 -38.94 -39.74 18.16
N ILE A 8 -40.06 -40.48 18.15
CA ILE A 8 -40.65 -41.03 16.92
C ILE A 8 -41.41 -39.90 16.21
N VAL A 9 -40.90 -39.45 15.05
CA VAL A 9 -41.58 -38.52 14.15
C VAL A 9 -42.03 -39.30 12.91
N MET A 10 -43.35 -39.43 12.72
CA MET A 10 -43.96 -40.20 11.63
C MET A 10 -43.91 -39.43 10.30
N MET A 11 -43.79 -40.12 9.17
CA MET A 11 -43.65 -39.51 7.82
C MET A 11 -44.78 -38.54 7.46
N ASP A 12 -46.01 -38.84 7.88
CA ASP A 12 -47.20 -38.03 7.61
C ASP A 12 -47.41 -36.89 8.63
N SER A 13 -46.49 -36.71 9.57
CA SER A 13 -46.58 -35.67 10.59
C SER A 13 -46.16 -34.32 10.02
N ASP A 14 -46.87 -33.25 10.36
CA ASP A 14 -46.45 -31.87 10.08
C ASP A 14 -45.13 -31.50 10.78
N GLU A 15 -44.73 -32.28 11.80
CA GLU A 15 -43.41 -32.19 12.44
C GLU A 15 -42.29 -32.80 11.57
N ALA A 16 -42.62 -33.72 10.65
CA ALA A 16 -41.67 -34.34 9.73
C ALA A 16 -41.27 -33.40 8.59
N ALA A 17 -42.23 -32.66 8.03
CA ALA A 17 -41.99 -31.66 6.99
C ALA A 17 -43.08 -30.60 6.99
N SER A 18 -42.68 -29.34 6.86
CA SER A 18 -43.58 -28.21 6.61
C SER A 18 -43.08 -27.40 5.43
N ILE A 19 -44.00 -26.88 4.61
CA ILE A 19 -43.65 -25.95 3.53
C ILE A 19 -43.25 -24.63 4.19
N GLN A 20 -42.02 -24.20 3.93
CA GLN A 20 -41.47 -22.93 4.45
C GLN A 20 -41.25 -21.95 3.29
N THR A 21 -41.68 -20.70 3.47
CA THR A 21 -41.35 -19.60 2.55
C THR A 21 -40.17 -18.82 3.13
N VAL A 22 -39.02 -18.90 2.46
CA VAL A 22 -37.82 -18.16 2.89
C VAL A 22 -37.78 -16.83 2.17
N THR A 23 -38.04 -15.74 2.91
CA THR A 23 -37.90 -14.37 2.40
C THR A 23 -36.49 -13.84 2.68
N GLY A 24 -35.87 -13.24 1.68
CA GLY A 24 -34.57 -12.60 1.83
C GLY A 24 -34.11 -11.91 0.56
N TRP A 25 -32.94 -11.27 0.64
CA TRP A 25 -32.37 -10.53 -0.46
C TRP A 25 -31.64 -11.43 -1.43
N VAL A 26 -31.89 -11.21 -2.72
CA VAL A 26 -31.21 -11.89 -3.82
C VAL A 26 -30.47 -10.84 -4.62
N ASP A 27 -29.19 -11.07 -4.90
CA ASP A 27 -28.42 -10.15 -5.73
C ASP A 27 -28.78 -10.27 -7.22
N ARG A 28 -28.21 -9.39 -8.06
CA ARG A 28 -28.40 -9.40 -9.52
C ARG A 28 -28.00 -10.72 -10.17
N HIS A 29 -27.12 -11.51 -9.54
CA HIS A 29 -26.60 -12.78 -10.05
C HIS A 29 -27.37 -14.00 -9.54
N GLY A 30 -28.43 -13.79 -8.74
CA GLY A 30 -29.28 -14.87 -8.24
C GLY A 30 -28.78 -15.52 -6.94
N ARG A 31 -27.78 -14.95 -6.25
CA ARG A 31 -27.32 -15.47 -4.95
C ARG A 31 -28.20 -14.96 -3.82
N PHE A 32 -28.61 -15.86 -2.94
CA PHE A 32 -29.43 -15.56 -1.76
C PHE A 32 -28.56 -15.16 -0.55
N TRP A 33 -28.88 -14.02 0.07
CA TRP A 33 -28.14 -13.41 1.17
C TRP A 33 -28.94 -13.36 2.49
N GLY A 34 -30.12 -13.98 2.55
CA GLY A 34 -30.95 -13.95 3.76
C GLY A 34 -31.42 -12.54 4.08
N LYS A 35 -31.15 -12.08 5.31
CA LYS A 35 -31.56 -10.74 5.78
C LYS A 35 -30.56 -9.63 5.42
N ASP A 36 -29.43 -9.96 4.81
CA ASP A 36 -28.37 -8.99 4.52
C ASP A 36 -28.62 -8.24 3.20
N GLU A 37 -29.40 -7.16 3.29
CA GLU A 37 -29.67 -6.27 2.16
C GLU A 37 -28.40 -5.61 1.63
N HIS A 38 -27.53 -5.16 2.54
CA HIS A 38 -26.35 -4.40 2.18
C HIS A 38 -25.42 -5.27 1.33
N GLN A 39 -25.16 -6.50 1.76
CA GLN A 39 -24.30 -7.41 1.03
C GLN A 39 -24.91 -7.84 -0.31
N ALA A 40 -26.23 -8.07 -0.38
CA ALA A 40 -26.91 -8.36 -1.63
C ALA A 40 -26.79 -7.21 -2.64
N ARG A 41 -27.00 -5.97 -2.19
CA ARG A 41 -26.84 -4.77 -3.02
C ARG A 41 -25.39 -4.56 -3.43
N TRP A 42 -24.45 -4.75 -2.51
CA TRP A 42 -23.01 -4.64 -2.77
C TRP A 42 -22.58 -5.61 -3.86
N CYS A 43 -22.95 -6.89 -3.75
CA CYS A 43 -22.60 -7.91 -4.73
C CYS A 43 -23.31 -7.72 -6.08
N GLY A 44 -24.52 -7.15 -6.08
CA GLY A 44 -25.26 -6.86 -7.31
C GLY A 44 -24.86 -5.55 -8.00
N ALA A 45 -24.24 -4.61 -7.29
CA ALA A 45 -23.92 -3.28 -7.79
C ALA A 45 -22.54 -3.22 -8.45
N THR A 46 -22.46 -2.60 -9.62
CA THR A 46 -21.18 -2.33 -10.30
C THR A 46 -20.52 -1.06 -9.78
N HIS A 47 -21.31 -0.07 -9.38
CA HIS A 47 -20.82 1.22 -8.92
C HIS A 47 -21.58 1.73 -7.69
N ARG A 48 -20.95 2.63 -6.94
CA ARG A 48 -21.53 3.32 -5.78
C ARG A 48 -21.11 4.79 -5.74
N LYS A 49 -21.90 5.61 -5.05
CA LYS A 49 -21.50 6.97 -4.68
C LYS A 49 -20.44 6.93 -3.57
N CYS A 50 -19.60 7.96 -3.50
CA CYS A 50 -18.66 8.14 -2.41
C CYS A 50 -19.40 8.20 -1.06
N LYS A 51 -18.84 7.56 -0.03
CA LYS A 51 -19.40 7.56 1.33
C LYS A 51 -19.23 8.91 2.03
N ASN A 52 -18.10 9.58 1.81
CA ASN A 52 -17.75 10.81 2.53
C ASN A 52 -18.43 12.04 1.92
N LYS A 53 -18.41 12.12 0.58
CA LYS A 53 -18.96 13.26 -0.19
C LYS A 53 -19.77 12.77 -1.39
N PRO A 54 -20.99 12.25 -1.18
CA PRO A 54 -21.78 11.57 -2.22
C PRO A 54 -22.25 12.48 -3.37
N ASP A 55 -22.28 13.80 -3.17
CA ASP A 55 -22.77 14.77 -4.15
C ASP A 55 -21.66 15.56 -4.85
N GLU A 56 -20.43 15.55 -4.31
CA GLU A 56 -19.26 16.21 -4.90
C GLU A 56 -18.37 15.23 -5.67
N HIS A 57 -18.18 14.02 -5.13
CA HIS A 57 -17.26 13.05 -5.72
C HIS A 57 -17.96 12.17 -6.76
N PRO A 58 -17.25 11.78 -7.83
CA PRO A 58 -17.83 10.94 -8.88
C PRO A 58 -18.23 9.56 -8.35
N ILE A 59 -19.17 8.95 -9.08
CA ILE A 59 -19.53 7.54 -8.89
C ILE A 59 -18.31 6.69 -9.24
N HIS A 60 -17.99 5.71 -8.40
CA HIS A 60 -16.82 4.84 -8.58
C HIS A 60 -17.22 3.36 -8.46
N SER A 61 -16.32 2.47 -8.87
CA SER A 61 -16.54 1.02 -8.77
C SER A 61 -16.86 0.62 -7.32
N THR A 62 -17.84 -0.28 -7.16
CA THR A 62 -18.22 -0.81 -5.83
C THR A 62 -17.01 -1.42 -5.11
N HIS A 63 -16.18 -2.16 -5.84
CA HIS A 63 -14.98 -2.82 -5.32
C HIS A 63 -13.76 -1.89 -5.23
N GLY A 64 -13.88 -0.65 -5.70
CA GLY A 64 -12.85 0.37 -5.62
C GLY A 64 -13.03 1.32 -4.45
N TYR A 65 -11.99 2.11 -4.20
CA TYR A 65 -12.07 3.30 -3.36
C TYR A 65 -12.44 4.53 -4.20
N CYS A 66 -12.82 5.61 -3.53
CA CYS A 66 -13.06 6.89 -4.20
C CYS A 66 -11.70 7.59 -4.41
N GLU A 67 -11.30 7.76 -5.67
CA GLU A 67 -10.02 8.38 -6.05
C GLU A 67 -9.89 9.81 -5.52
N GLU A 68 -10.98 10.57 -5.49
CA GLU A 68 -10.99 11.93 -4.95
C GLU A 68 -10.73 11.97 -3.44
N CYS A 69 -11.39 11.11 -2.66
CA CYS A 69 -11.06 10.96 -1.24
C CYS A 69 -9.62 10.51 -1.02
N HIS A 70 -9.11 9.63 -1.88
CA HIS A 70 -7.72 9.20 -1.81
C HIS A 70 -6.80 10.40 -2.05
N ARG A 71 -6.96 11.11 -3.17
CA ARG A 71 -6.18 12.31 -3.51
C ARG A 71 -6.21 13.36 -2.41
N GLU A 72 -7.40 13.70 -1.89
CA GLU A 72 -7.56 14.65 -0.77
C GLU A 72 -6.77 14.20 0.47
N SER A 73 -6.87 12.92 0.84
CA SER A 73 -6.15 12.33 1.96
C SER A 73 -4.63 12.37 1.77
N ARG A 74 -4.16 12.05 0.55
CA ARG A 74 -2.74 12.08 0.20
C ARG A 74 -2.18 13.50 0.23
N GLN A 75 -2.91 14.48 -0.31
CA GLN A 75 -2.55 15.89 -0.21
C GLN A 75 -2.51 16.40 1.23
N ALA A 76 -3.50 16.01 2.05
CA ALA A 76 -3.50 16.33 3.47
C ALA A 76 -2.28 15.72 4.17
N LYS A 77 -1.93 14.46 3.87
CA LYS A 77 -0.74 13.80 4.40
C LYS A 77 0.54 14.52 3.97
N PHE A 78 0.66 14.86 2.69
CA PHE A 78 1.81 15.59 2.14
C PHE A 78 2.06 16.91 2.89
N ALA A 79 0.98 17.66 3.16
CA ALA A 79 1.06 18.93 3.88
C ALA A 79 1.60 18.81 5.32
N THR A 80 1.49 17.62 5.95
CA THR A 80 1.98 17.39 7.32
C THR A 80 3.47 17.09 7.41
N TYR A 81 4.13 16.78 6.29
CA TYR A 81 5.53 16.42 6.29
C TYR A 81 6.46 17.61 6.54
N GLU A 82 7.62 17.32 7.14
CA GLU A 82 8.66 18.31 7.36
C GLU A 82 9.29 18.71 6.03
N ARG A 83 9.54 20.00 5.82
CA ARG A 83 10.18 20.51 4.61
C ARG A 83 11.67 20.77 4.88
N ALA A 84 12.53 20.29 3.99
CA ALA A 84 13.96 20.49 4.08
C ALA A 84 14.53 20.97 2.74
N VAL A 85 15.53 21.84 2.80
CA VAL A 85 16.29 22.25 1.61
C VAL A 85 17.02 21.03 1.06
N TRP A 86 16.85 20.79 -0.23
CA TRP A 86 17.49 19.67 -0.90
C TRP A 86 19.01 19.90 -1.07
N ALA A 87 19.82 18.89 -0.76
CA ALA A 87 21.27 18.97 -0.76
C ALA A 87 21.93 17.98 -1.74
N GLY A 88 21.15 17.33 -2.61
CA GLY A 88 21.63 16.35 -3.59
C GLY A 88 21.32 14.90 -3.22
N GLU A 89 20.48 14.65 -2.20
CA GLU A 89 19.98 13.32 -1.90
C GLU A 89 19.03 12.80 -3.02
N PRO A 90 18.85 11.48 -3.18
CA PRO A 90 17.85 10.97 -4.11
C PRO A 90 16.45 11.48 -3.76
N LEU A 91 15.64 11.72 -4.79
CA LEU A 91 14.29 12.25 -4.70
C LEU A 91 13.27 11.28 -5.32
N VAL A 92 12.03 11.41 -4.89
CA VAL A 92 10.89 10.68 -5.47
C VAL A 92 9.66 11.57 -5.49
N ILE A 93 8.84 11.47 -6.53
CA ILE A 93 7.55 12.16 -6.57
C ILE A 93 6.60 11.51 -5.56
N PHE A 94 5.97 12.31 -4.71
CA PHE A 94 5.05 11.84 -3.69
C PHE A 94 3.86 11.11 -4.31
N ASP A 95 3.59 9.90 -3.80
CA ASP A 95 2.50 9.04 -4.28
C ASP A 95 2.68 8.50 -5.70
N ASP A 96 3.91 8.50 -6.21
CA ASP A 96 4.30 7.99 -7.52
C ASP A 96 5.58 7.12 -7.40
N ASP A 97 5.90 6.41 -8.48
CA ASP A 97 7.07 5.51 -8.59
C ASP A 97 8.23 6.14 -9.37
N GLN A 98 8.22 7.47 -9.55
CA GLN A 98 9.26 8.22 -10.28
C GLN A 98 10.37 8.71 -9.34
N TYR A 99 11.59 8.21 -9.55
CA TYR A 99 12.77 8.52 -8.74
C TYR A 99 13.81 9.34 -9.54
N PHE A 100 14.56 10.18 -8.84
CA PHE A 100 15.67 10.98 -9.36
C PHE A 100 16.89 10.80 -8.46
N PHE A 101 18.03 10.40 -9.03
CA PHE A 101 19.26 10.14 -8.26
C PHE A 101 20.26 11.30 -8.32
N ASP A 102 19.99 12.29 -9.17
CA ASP A 102 20.83 13.44 -9.40
C ASP A 102 20.00 14.62 -9.95
N ALA A 103 20.60 15.82 -9.98
CA ALA A 103 19.93 17.03 -10.46
C ALA A 103 19.63 17.05 -11.96
N GLU A 104 20.45 16.37 -12.75
CA GLU A 104 20.29 16.32 -14.21
C GLU A 104 19.02 15.54 -14.58
N SER A 105 18.83 14.36 -13.98
CA SER A 105 17.62 13.54 -14.17
C SER A 105 16.33 14.25 -13.74
N LEU A 106 16.36 15.06 -12.67
CA LEU A 106 15.21 15.87 -12.29
C LEU A 106 14.96 17.01 -13.29
N ALA A 107 16.01 17.68 -13.75
CA ALA A 107 15.90 18.78 -14.71
C ALA A 107 15.36 18.31 -16.06
N ASP A 108 15.85 17.15 -16.54
CA ASP A 108 15.38 16.52 -17.78
C ASP A 108 13.89 16.18 -17.69
N TYR A 109 13.45 15.59 -16.58
CA TYR A 109 12.03 15.30 -16.36
C TYR A 109 11.17 16.57 -16.32
N CYS A 110 11.64 17.61 -15.64
CA CYS A 110 10.98 18.91 -15.61
C CYS A 110 10.81 19.49 -17.03
N TYR A 111 11.85 19.37 -17.86
CA TYR A 111 11.81 19.83 -19.24
C TYR A 111 10.85 19.01 -20.11
N GLU A 112 10.95 17.66 -20.10
CA GLU A 112 10.10 16.77 -20.88
C GLU A 112 8.60 16.91 -20.56
N HIS A 113 8.28 17.21 -19.31
CA HIS A 113 6.90 17.36 -18.86
C HIS A 113 6.43 18.82 -18.79
N SER A 114 7.27 19.77 -19.19
CA SER A 114 6.97 21.20 -19.06
C SER A 114 6.54 21.58 -17.62
N LEU A 115 7.26 21.09 -16.61
CA LEU A 115 7.05 21.30 -15.18
C LEU A 115 8.22 22.06 -14.55
N LEU A 116 7.94 22.90 -13.55
CA LEU A 116 8.99 23.51 -12.73
C LEU A 116 9.33 22.58 -11.56
N PRO A 117 10.59 22.53 -11.10
CA PRO A 117 10.98 21.74 -9.93
C PRO A 117 10.13 22.06 -8.69
N SER A 118 9.76 23.34 -8.49
CA SER A 118 8.93 23.77 -7.35
C SER A 118 7.46 23.34 -7.42
N GLU A 119 6.96 22.93 -8.59
CA GLU A 119 5.59 22.44 -8.77
C GLU A 119 5.47 20.94 -8.46
N LEU A 120 6.60 20.22 -8.45
CA LEU A 120 6.63 18.79 -8.13
C LEU A 120 6.53 18.57 -6.63
N GLN A 121 5.73 17.59 -6.23
CA GLN A 121 5.62 17.16 -4.83
C GLN A 121 6.75 16.20 -4.48
N LEU A 122 7.97 16.72 -4.36
CA LEU A 122 9.17 15.90 -4.19
C LEU A 122 9.41 15.52 -2.72
N MET A 123 9.77 14.27 -2.50
CA MET A 123 10.19 13.72 -1.21
C MET A 123 11.67 13.36 -1.26
N ILE A 124 12.40 13.64 -0.19
CA ILE A 124 13.77 13.15 -0.01
C ILE A 124 13.71 11.66 0.27
N CYS A 125 14.56 10.87 -0.37
CA CYS A 125 14.61 9.44 -0.13
C CYS A 125 15.46 9.08 1.09
N GLU A 126 15.08 8.00 1.76
CA GLU A 126 15.89 7.30 2.76
C GLU A 126 16.49 6.03 2.15
N PRO A 127 17.76 5.72 2.44
CA PRO A 127 18.42 4.52 1.96
C PRO A 127 17.87 3.28 2.67
N ASN A 128 17.58 2.24 1.91
CA ASN A 128 17.23 0.92 2.43
C ASN A 128 18.48 0.04 2.43
N TYR A 129 18.80 -0.52 3.59
CA TYR A 129 19.85 -1.51 3.76
C TYR A 129 19.24 -2.88 3.99
N PRO A 130 19.91 -3.96 3.55
CA PRO A 130 19.47 -5.31 3.88
C PRO A 130 19.53 -5.51 5.40
N PRO A 131 18.50 -6.14 6.01
CA PRO A 131 18.53 -6.40 7.44
C PRO A 131 19.63 -7.41 7.79
N GLU A 132 20.18 -7.30 9.00
CA GLU A 132 21.10 -8.31 9.53
C GLU A 132 20.42 -9.68 9.54
N PHE A 133 21.18 -10.71 9.18
CA PHE A 133 20.74 -12.08 9.27
C PHE A 133 20.79 -12.54 10.72
N ASP A 134 19.60 -12.74 11.30
CA ASP A 134 19.45 -13.30 12.64
C ASP A 134 19.36 -14.83 12.54
N LEU A 135 20.43 -15.51 12.96
CA LEU A 135 20.52 -16.96 12.92
C LEU A 135 19.60 -17.64 13.94
N GLU A 136 19.31 -16.99 15.08
CA GLU A 136 18.40 -17.52 16.10
C GLU A 136 16.97 -17.51 15.56
N GLN A 137 16.54 -16.36 15.01
CA GLN A 137 15.25 -16.25 14.32
C GLN A 137 15.14 -17.24 13.14
N HIS A 138 16.21 -17.39 12.36
CA HIS A 138 16.19 -18.28 11.20
C HIS A 138 16.02 -19.76 11.57
N CYS A 139 16.49 -20.16 12.75
CA CYS A 139 16.46 -21.55 13.21
C CYS A 139 15.37 -21.83 14.26
N GLU A 140 14.55 -20.84 14.65
CA GLU A 140 13.55 -20.95 15.72
C GLU A 140 12.66 -22.21 15.60
N GLU A 141 12.14 -22.49 14.40
CA GLU A 141 11.22 -23.60 14.13
C GLU A 141 11.88 -25.00 14.13
N ILE A 142 13.21 -25.06 14.09
CA ILE A 142 13.97 -26.33 14.01
C ILE A 142 14.88 -26.56 15.21
N MET A 143 15.07 -25.56 16.06
CA MET A 143 15.88 -25.69 17.27
C MET A 143 15.11 -26.51 18.33
N PRO A 144 15.74 -27.53 18.93
CA PRO A 144 15.12 -28.24 20.03
C PRO A 144 14.92 -27.34 21.26
N ASP A 145 13.88 -27.60 22.04
CA ASP A 145 13.61 -26.87 23.28
C ASP A 145 14.85 -26.88 24.22
N GLY A 146 15.25 -25.69 24.67
CA GLY A 146 16.39 -25.51 25.57
C GLY A 146 17.75 -25.45 24.89
N TYR A 147 17.81 -25.47 23.55
CA TYR A 147 19.01 -25.16 22.77
C TYR A 147 19.04 -23.65 22.49
N ASP A 148 20.25 -23.11 22.39
CA ASP A 148 20.49 -21.71 22.05
C ASP A 148 21.39 -21.58 20.81
N TYR A 149 21.62 -20.34 20.37
CA TYR A 149 22.53 -20.00 19.27
C TYR A 149 23.94 -20.63 19.40
N TYR A 150 24.44 -20.86 20.63
CA TYR A 150 25.76 -21.46 20.87
C TYR A 150 25.79 -22.97 20.60
N CYS A 151 24.63 -23.61 20.46
CA CYS A 151 24.51 -25.03 20.13
C CYS A 151 24.71 -25.32 18.62
N LEU A 152 24.66 -24.30 17.76
CA LEU A 152 24.92 -24.46 16.32
C LEU A 152 26.41 -24.72 16.04
N PRO A 153 26.77 -25.31 14.88
CA PRO A 153 28.18 -25.48 14.51
C PRO A 153 28.89 -24.12 14.37
N GLN A 154 30.12 -24.01 14.89
CA GLN A 154 30.90 -22.77 14.83
C GLN A 154 31.03 -22.22 13.40
N ALA A 155 31.25 -23.10 12.41
CA ALA A 155 31.35 -22.68 11.01
C ALA A 155 30.08 -21.99 10.47
N VAL A 156 28.90 -22.34 11.00
CA VAL A 156 27.63 -21.70 10.62
C VAL A 156 27.53 -20.31 11.25
N ARG A 157 27.92 -20.19 12.53
CA ARG A 157 27.99 -18.89 13.21
C ARG A 157 28.98 -17.94 12.55
N ASP A 158 30.17 -18.43 12.24
CA ASP A 158 31.22 -17.64 11.57
C ASP A 158 30.74 -17.15 10.20
N ALA A 159 30.01 -17.98 9.45
CA ALA A 159 29.42 -17.59 8.18
C ALA A 159 28.33 -16.52 8.34
N ALA A 160 27.46 -16.65 9.36
CA ALA A 160 26.44 -15.64 9.66
C ALA A 160 27.06 -14.30 10.07
N GLU A 161 28.11 -14.32 10.90
CA GLU A 161 28.85 -13.11 11.29
C GLU A 161 29.55 -12.47 10.08
N ALA A 162 30.19 -13.27 9.23
CA ALA A 162 30.81 -12.78 7.99
C ALA A 162 29.79 -12.14 7.04
N LEU A 163 28.60 -12.73 6.91
CA LEU A 163 27.50 -12.15 6.15
C LEU A 163 27.06 -10.81 6.77
N ASN A 164 26.77 -10.78 8.06
CA ASN A 164 26.32 -9.56 8.75
C ASN A 164 27.35 -8.44 8.67
N LYS A 165 28.63 -8.77 8.69
CA LYS A 165 29.70 -7.81 8.42
C LYS A 165 29.61 -7.25 7.00
N ALA A 166 29.46 -8.11 6.00
CA ALA A 166 29.30 -7.68 4.61
C ALA A 166 28.05 -6.82 4.40
N LEU A 167 26.94 -7.13 5.08
CA LEU A 167 25.70 -6.33 5.02
C LEU A 167 25.90 -4.93 5.63
N LYS A 168 26.62 -4.82 6.75
CA LYS A 168 26.95 -3.54 7.40
C LYS A 168 27.87 -2.66 6.57
N GLU A 169 28.78 -3.28 5.82
CA GLU A 169 29.74 -2.58 4.95
C GLU A 169 29.18 -2.30 3.56
N SER A 170 27.98 -2.78 3.24
CA SER A 170 27.34 -2.59 1.93
C SER A 170 26.76 -1.19 1.75
N ASP A 171 26.79 -0.71 0.50
CA ASP A 171 26.04 0.46 0.08
C ASP A 171 24.52 0.20 0.13
N PRO A 172 23.67 1.25 0.15
CA PRO A 172 22.22 1.10 0.06
C PRO A 172 21.80 0.23 -1.12
N VAL A 173 20.91 -0.73 -0.88
CA VAL A 173 20.40 -1.65 -1.93
C VAL A 173 19.22 -1.06 -2.69
N SER A 174 18.47 -0.16 -2.07
CA SER A 174 17.38 0.59 -2.69
C SER A 174 17.08 1.85 -1.89
N TRP A 175 16.13 2.65 -2.36
CA TRP A 175 15.73 3.90 -1.74
C TRP A 175 14.21 3.93 -1.59
N SER A 176 13.70 4.54 -0.53
CA SER A 176 12.27 4.72 -0.29
C SER A 176 11.94 6.17 0.05
N ALA A 177 10.70 6.60 -0.21
CA ALA A 177 10.24 7.93 0.17
C ALA A 177 10.30 8.09 1.70
N SER A 178 11.01 9.11 2.17
CA SER A 178 11.02 9.47 3.60
C SER A 178 9.76 10.25 4.00
N ASN A 179 9.79 10.84 5.18
CA ASN A 179 8.78 11.80 5.65
C ASN A 179 9.22 13.28 5.49
N ARG A 180 10.22 13.54 4.63
CA ARG A 180 10.76 14.88 4.37
C ARG A 180 10.47 15.31 2.94
N VAL A 181 9.82 16.46 2.80
CA VAL A 181 9.54 17.12 1.51
C VAL A 181 10.77 17.92 1.11
N ALA A 182 11.20 17.75 -0.14
CA ALA A 182 12.32 18.49 -0.71
C ALA A 182 11.88 19.88 -1.13
N ILE A 183 12.60 20.91 -0.69
CA ILE A 183 12.53 22.26 -1.25
C ILE A 183 13.62 22.35 -2.31
N VAL A 184 13.20 22.33 -3.58
CA VAL A 184 14.07 22.48 -4.74
C VAL A 184 13.84 23.86 -5.36
N SER A 185 14.93 24.59 -5.65
CA SER A 185 14.83 25.89 -6.34
C SER A 185 14.67 25.68 -7.84
N ASP A 186 13.83 26.51 -8.46
CA ASP A 186 13.69 26.59 -9.92
C ASP A 186 14.97 27.12 -10.60
N ASP A 187 15.92 27.66 -9.83
CA ASP A 187 17.25 28.06 -10.33
C ASP A 187 18.13 26.87 -10.74
N MET A 188 17.68 25.64 -10.48
CA MET A 188 18.28 24.45 -11.05
C MET A 188 18.14 24.41 -12.59
N LEU A 189 17.10 25.04 -13.13
CA LEU A 189 16.92 25.22 -14.56
C LEU A 189 17.54 26.54 -15.01
N ASN A 190 18.17 26.53 -16.18
CA ASN A 190 18.68 27.76 -16.78
C ASN A 190 17.54 28.65 -17.34
N ASP A 191 17.82 29.93 -17.60
CA ASP A 191 16.82 30.90 -18.06
C ASP A 191 16.15 30.50 -19.38
N GLU A 192 16.88 29.84 -20.28
CA GLU A 192 16.38 29.38 -21.57
C GLU A 192 15.38 28.23 -21.38
N GLN A 193 15.74 27.21 -20.58
CA GLN A 193 14.87 26.10 -20.21
C GLN A 193 13.58 26.56 -19.55
N ARG A 194 13.67 27.51 -18.60
CA ARG A 194 12.48 28.08 -17.95
C ARG A 194 11.59 28.82 -18.95
N ALA A 195 12.17 29.58 -19.88
CA ALA A 195 11.41 30.30 -20.89
C ALA A 195 10.72 29.35 -21.88
N GLU A 196 11.39 28.25 -22.27
CA GLU A 196 10.83 27.22 -23.15
C GLU A 196 9.66 26.48 -22.52
N ILE A 197 9.81 26.02 -21.27
CA ILE A 197 8.71 25.39 -20.51
C ILE A 197 7.49 26.33 -20.42
N MET A 198 7.72 27.61 -20.13
CA MET A 198 6.64 28.59 -20.06
C MET A 198 5.99 28.86 -21.41
N ALA A 199 6.76 28.83 -22.50
CA ALA A 199 6.27 29.01 -23.85
C ALA A 199 5.43 27.81 -24.33
N GLU A 200 5.87 26.59 -24.02
CA GLU A 200 5.14 25.36 -24.37
C GLU A 200 3.78 25.28 -23.66
N ARG A 201 3.70 25.71 -22.40
CA ARG A 201 2.42 25.82 -21.67
C ARG A 201 1.44 26.82 -22.27
N ALA A 202 1.93 27.85 -22.95
CA ALA A 202 1.11 28.90 -23.52
C ALA A 202 0.54 28.54 -24.91
N ALA A 203 1.04 27.45 -25.53
CA ALA A 203 0.63 26.94 -26.83
C ALA A 203 -0.55 25.97 -26.73
#